data_AF-A0A849WCN0-F1
#
_entry.id   AF-A0A849WCN0-F1
#
_cell.length_a   1.000
_cell.length_b   1.000
_cell.length_c   1.000
_cell.angle_alpha   90.00
_cell.angle_beta   90.00
_cell.angle_gamma   90.00
#
_symmetry.space_group_name_H-M   'P 1'
#
loop_
_entity.id
_entity.type
_entity.pdbx_description
1 polymer ?
#
loop_
_entity_poly.entity_id
_entity_poly.type
_entity_poly.pdbx_seq_one_letter_code
_entity_poly.pdbx_strand_id
1 'polypeptide(L)'
;MKKIGNYEIEKCIGATELTMLYLAQHRYLGKNLVIEASPAENDGELQQRLKFLAQLLGNLKHPKILSIVDAFEDGKMMYLVFEWSLDWQSLEQILRRKEKLALDETLKLSLEACQVLTFLHEKGVVHQDFQPQNFLLGENSFFVGGFNLANTLENPFLGNRQKLGDSRYASPEWFLRENVCPEQDIWSLGVCMYRMLSGKFPFEGDAQKEVGEYVLEGKFRALSEVAPGTPQCIQDIVHQMLKTKKQERPSLKEIMEILEGQLYMTPVANAFIAMPFHPHFNRVYHAIRNVCQEFRVKPVRVDENLMPANIWQDIEKGIQESTFVIADLSTVPGPNQTNPNVAFEVGMAHSLGKPTILLTQEIESLPFDFRQQRSYLYENQTEKIAALEKKLREVISFLLEQKIKTR
;
A
#
# COMPACT_ATOMS: atom_id res chain seq x y z
N MET A 1 -22.73 13.92 31.66
CA MET A 1 -21.56 13.69 30.78
C MET A 1 -20.41 14.55 31.26
N LYS A 2 -19.20 13.99 31.34
CA LYS A 2 -17.99 14.74 31.72
C LYS A 2 -17.62 15.69 30.58
N LYS A 3 -17.13 16.88 30.90
CA LYS A 3 -16.81 17.94 29.94
C LYS A 3 -15.36 18.37 30.12
N ILE A 4 -14.71 18.70 29.01
CA ILE A 4 -13.38 19.32 28.99
C ILE A 4 -13.49 20.48 27.99
N GLY A 5 -13.44 21.73 28.46
CA GLY A 5 -13.70 22.90 27.62
C GLY A 5 -15.02 22.79 26.82
N ASN A 6 -14.93 22.95 25.50
CA ASN A 6 -16.04 22.86 24.55
C ASN A 6 -16.39 21.43 24.10
N TYR A 7 -15.70 20.43 24.66
CA TYR A 7 -15.80 19.04 24.23
C TYR A 7 -16.59 18.20 25.23
N GLU A 8 -17.51 17.41 24.69
CA GLU A 8 -18.30 16.44 25.46
C GLU A 8 -17.63 15.07 25.35
N ILE A 9 -17.23 14.51 26.49
CA ILE A 9 -16.49 13.25 26.54
C ILE A 9 -17.47 12.09 26.39
N GLU A 10 -17.25 11.27 25.37
CA GLU A 10 -18.03 10.07 25.13
C GLU A 10 -17.48 8.88 25.93
N LYS A 11 -16.18 8.58 25.74
CA LYS A 11 -15.51 7.47 26.42
C LYS A 11 -14.00 7.65 26.47
N CYS A 12 -13.37 7.01 27.46
CA CYS A 12 -11.93 6.78 27.46
C CYS A 12 -11.60 5.67 26.43
N ILE A 13 -10.65 5.92 25.54
CA ILE A 13 -10.23 4.98 24.49
C ILE A 13 -8.83 4.41 24.72
N GLY A 14 -8.07 4.99 25.65
CA GLY A 14 -6.74 4.53 25.99
C GLY A 14 -6.11 5.33 27.13
N ALA A 15 -5.06 4.76 27.71
CA ALA A 15 -4.23 5.40 28.70
C ALA A 15 -2.78 4.94 28.49
N THR A 16 -1.84 5.86 28.67
CA THR A 16 -0.43 5.57 28.86
C THR A 16 -0.06 5.85 30.31
N GLU A 17 1.21 5.68 30.69
CA GLU A 17 1.69 6.05 32.03
C GLU A 17 1.48 7.55 32.35
N LEU A 18 1.46 8.40 31.31
CA LEU A 18 1.43 9.86 31.46
C LEU A 18 0.21 10.54 30.82
N THR A 19 -0.53 9.86 29.95
CA THR A 19 -1.59 10.49 29.15
C THR A 19 -2.87 9.66 29.10
N MET A 20 -4.01 10.33 29.06
CA MET A 20 -5.33 9.72 28.89
C MET A 20 -5.91 10.14 27.55
N LEU A 21 -6.43 9.18 26.77
CA LEU A 21 -7.04 9.43 25.47
C LEU A 21 -8.56 9.30 25.58
N TYR A 22 -9.27 10.33 25.16
CA TYR A 22 -10.72 10.39 25.17
C TYR A 22 -11.28 10.58 23.76
N LEU A 23 -12.28 9.78 23.41
CA LEU A 23 -13.16 10.11 22.29
C LEU A 23 -14.16 11.16 22.77
N ALA A 24 -14.29 12.23 22.00
CA ALA A 24 -15.13 13.36 22.34
C ALA A 24 -15.82 13.94 21.11
N GLN A 25 -16.89 14.71 21.35
CA GLN A 25 -17.57 15.48 20.32
C GLN A 25 -17.50 16.97 20.64
N HIS A 26 -17.19 17.81 19.64
CA HIS A 26 -17.24 19.25 19.82
C HIS A 26 -18.70 19.73 19.92
N ARG A 27 -19.09 20.35 21.04
CA ARG A 27 -20.50 20.67 21.37
C ARG A 27 -21.24 21.42 20.27
N TYR A 28 -20.59 22.41 19.65
CA TYR A 28 -21.23 23.28 18.66
C TYR A 28 -21.04 22.83 17.20
N LEU A 29 -20.05 21.98 16.93
CA LEU A 29 -19.71 21.57 15.56
C LEU A 29 -20.19 20.16 15.25
N GLY A 30 -20.51 19.35 16.27
CA GLY A 30 -20.91 17.95 16.11
C GLY A 30 -19.79 17.04 15.58
N LYS A 31 -18.55 17.53 15.46
CA LYS A 31 -17.41 16.78 14.96
C LYS A 31 -16.83 15.85 16.03
N ASN A 32 -16.50 14.63 15.64
CA ASN A 32 -15.79 13.66 16.45
C ASN A 32 -14.29 13.98 16.49
N LEU A 33 -13.69 13.80 17.65
CA LEU A 33 -12.33 14.21 17.95
C LEU A 33 -11.71 13.25 18.97
N VAL A 34 -10.38 13.24 19.05
CA VAL A 34 -9.65 12.61 20.14
C VAL A 34 -8.97 13.69 20.97
N ILE A 35 -9.08 13.58 22.29
CA ILE A 35 -8.42 14.46 23.25
C ILE A 35 -7.37 13.66 23.99
N GLU A 36 -6.12 14.07 23.87
CA GLU A 36 -5.02 13.62 24.70
C GLU A 36 -4.88 14.56 25.90
N ALA A 37 -5.06 14.01 27.10
CA ALA A 37 -5.01 14.74 28.35
C ALA A 37 -3.81 14.30 29.18
N SER A 38 -2.92 15.23 29.49
CA SER A 38 -1.67 14.98 30.19
C SER A 38 -1.60 15.85 31.44
N PRO A 39 -1.16 15.33 32.61
CA PRO A 39 -0.86 16.15 33.77
C PRO A 39 0.19 17.20 33.40
N ALA A 40 -0.08 18.45 33.76
CA ALA A 40 0.81 19.58 33.56
C ALA A 40 1.52 20.01 34.86
N GLU A 41 1.26 19.32 35.99
CA GLU A 41 1.84 19.68 37.29
C GLU A 41 3.11 18.93 37.66
N ASN A 42 4.02 19.67 38.29
CA ASN A 42 5.26 19.25 38.95
C ASN A 42 6.43 18.78 38.08
N ASP A 43 6.26 18.65 36.77
CA ASP A 43 7.35 18.36 35.84
C ASP A 43 7.44 19.45 34.75
N GLY A 44 8.30 20.44 35.00
CA GLY A 44 8.57 21.52 34.04
C GLY A 44 9.08 21.02 32.69
N GLU A 45 9.70 19.83 32.64
CA GLU A 45 10.17 19.20 31.41
C GLU A 45 8.99 18.69 30.57
N LEU A 46 8.02 17.99 31.19
CA LEU A 46 6.83 17.49 30.49
C LEU A 46 5.97 18.63 29.94
N GLN A 47 5.76 19.70 30.72
CA GLN A 47 4.98 20.85 30.25
C GLN A 47 5.67 21.54 29.06
N GLN A 48 6.98 21.75 29.13
CA GLN A 48 7.76 22.32 28.03
C GLN A 48 7.69 21.43 26.79
N ARG A 49 7.76 20.10 26.97
CA ARG A 49 7.63 19.13 25.89
C ARG A 49 6.27 19.22 25.21
N LEU A 50 5.18 19.26 25.95
CA LEU A 50 3.83 19.35 25.39
C LEU A 50 3.60 20.67 24.65
N LYS A 51 4.13 21.79 25.18
CA LYS A 51 4.11 23.09 24.50
C LYS A 51 4.89 23.06 23.19
N PHE A 52 6.10 22.49 23.21
CA PHE A 52 6.90 22.27 22.00
C PHE A 52 6.13 21.41 20.98
N LEU A 53 5.50 20.32 21.41
CA LEU A 53 4.75 19.43 20.52
C LEU A 53 3.53 20.13 19.90
N ALA A 54 2.78 20.91 20.68
CA ALA A 54 1.65 21.69 20.15
C ALA A 54 2.11 22.69 19.07
N GLN A 55 3.22 23.38 19.30
CA GLN A 55 3.82 24.32 18.33
C GLN A 55 4.33 23.60 17.08
N LEU A 56 4.99 22.46 17.26
CA LEU A 56 5.48 21.63 16.16
C LEU A 56 4.32 21.19 15.27
N LEU A 57 3.31 20.54 15.87
CA LEU A 57 2.13 20.04 15.16
C LEU A 57 1.32 21.15 14.48
N GLY A 58 1.19 22.32 15.11
CA GLY A 58 0.51 23.47 14.50
C GLY A 58 1.18 23.98 13.22
N ASN A 59 2.47 23.68 13.02
CA ASN A 59 3.24 24.05 11.83
C ASN A 59 3.32 22.93 10.77
N LEU A 60 2.90 21.70 11.09
CA LEU A 60 2.91 20.57 10.16
C LEU A 60 1.57 20.48 9.41
N LYS A 61 1.57 20.97 8.17
CA LYS A 61 0.40 20.88 7.27
C LYS A 61 0.67 19.90 6.15
N HIS A 62 0.16 18.69 6.28
CA HIS A 62 0.26 17.63 5.28
C HIS A 62 -1.04 16.82 5.25
N PRO A 63 -1.57 16.44 4.06
CA PRO A 63 -2.86 15.74 3.93
C PRO A 63 -2.89 14.36 4.60
N LYS A 64 -1.74 13.80 4.96
CA LYS A 64 -1.58 12.48 5.59
C LYS A 64 -1.01 12.54 7.00
N ILE A 65 -0.93 13.73 7.60
CA ILE A 65 -0.58 13.89 9.02
C ILE A 65 -1.87 14.20 9.78
N LEU A 66 -2.06 13.54 10.92
CA LEU A 66 -3.20 13.77 11.78
C LEU A 66 -3.20 15.23 12.27
N SER A 67 -4.26 15.96 11.92
CA SER A 67 -4.33 17.40 12.20
C SER A 67 -4.67 17.67 13.66
N ILE A 68 -3.87 18.54 14.28
CA ILE A 68 -4.19 19.14 15.58
C ILE A 68 -5.23 20.25 15.36
N VAL A 69 -6.30 20.19 16.14
CA VAL A 69 -7.44 21.12 16.09
C VAL A 69 -7.29 22.20 17.15
N ASP A 70 -6.85 21.84 18.35
CA ASP A 70 -6.71 22.75 19.49
C ASP A 70 -5.64 22.25 20.47
N ALA A 71 -5.12 23.17 21.28
CA ALA A 71 -4.20 22.89 22.37
C ALA A 71 -4.40 23.91 23.49
N PHE A 72 -4.76 23.46 24.70
CA PHE A 72 -5.06 24.36 25.81
C PHE A 72 -4.72 23.75 27.18
N GLU A 73 -4.53 24.63 28.15
CA GLU A 73 -4.37 24.29 29.57
C GLU A 73 -5.71 24.49 30.28
N ASP A 74 -6.11 23.54 31.14
CA ASP A 74 -7.23 23.71 32.08
C ASP A 74 -6.82 23.15 33.45
N GLY A 75 -6.64 24.06 34.41
CA GLY A 75 -6.11 23.79 35.73
C GLY A 75 -4.71 23.18 35.68
N LYS A 76 -4.63 21.90 36.03
CA LYS A 76 -3.39 21.14 36.23
C LYS A 76 -3.10 20.18 35.07
N MET A 77 -3.78 20.37 33.95
CA MET A 77 -3.78 19.46 32.81
C MET A 77 -3.54 20.25 31.51
N MET A 78 -2.81 19.64 30.60
CA MET A 78 -2.64 20.09 29.23
C MET A 78 -3.44 19.16 28.30
N TYR A 79 -4.12 19.73 27.33
CA TYR A 79 -4.96 19.01 26.39
C TYR A 79 -4.51 19.28 24.95
N LEU A 80 -4.32 18.22 24.18
CA LEU A 80 -4.15 18.28 22.72
C LEU A 80 -5.37 17.63 22.06
N VAL A 81 -5.96 18.31 21.10
CA VAL A 81 -7.20 17.88 20.43
C VAL A 81 -6.89 17.59 18.97
N PHE A 82 -7.25 16.41 18.51
CA PHE A 82 -6.99 15.93 17.15
C PHE A 82 -8.28 15.62 16.41
N GLU A 83 -8.26 15.82 15.09
CA GLU A 83 -9.32 15.31 14.22
C GLU A 83 -9.41 13.78 14.34
N TRP A 84 -10.63 13.24 14.33
CA TRP A 84 -10.83 11.80 14.41
C TRP A 84 -12.08 11.36 13.66
N SER A 85 -12.00 10.19 13.03
CA SER A 85 -13.16 9.53 12.45
C SER A 85 -13.39 8.16 13.07
N LEU A 86 -14.66 7.80 13.27
CA LEU A 86 -15.04 6.56 13.96
C LEU A 86 -14.74 5.29 13.15
N ASP A 87 -14.59 5.41 11.83
CA ASP A 87 -14.22 4.33 10.92
C ASP A 87 -12.71 4.05 10.90
N TRP A 88 -11.90 4.91 11.55
CA TRP A 88 -10.45 4.74 11.56
C TRP A 88 -9.99 3.71 12.59
N GLN A 89 -8.99 2.94 12.22
CA GLN A 89 -8.29 1.98 13.10
C GLN A 89 -6.79 2.04 12.84
N SER A 90 -5.96 1.67 13.82
CA SER A 90 -4.52 1.63 13.61
C SER A 90 -4.10 0.42 12.79
N LEU A 91 -3.00 0.53 12.05
CA LEU A 91 -2.39 -0.60 11.36
C LEU A 91 -2.01 -1.72 12.33
N GLU A 92 -1.64 -1.39 13.57
CA GLU A 92 -1.42 -2.37 14.64
C GLU A 92 -2.67 -3.24 14.89
N GLN A 93 -3.85 -2.64 14.97
CA GLN A 93 -5.11 -3.38 15.15
C GLN A 93 -5.39 -4.30 13.95
N ILE A 94 -5.03 -3.87 12.75
CA ILE A 94 -5.18 -4.68 11.53
C ILE A 94 -4.19 -5.85 11.52
N LEU A 95 -2.92 -5.61 11.84
CA LEU A 95 -1.88 -6.65 11.90
C LEU A 95 -2.20 -7.71 12.95
N ARG A 96 -2.79 -7.33 14.10
CA ARG A 96 -3.27 -8.30 15.09
C ARG A 96 -4.38 -9.22 14.58
N ARG A 97 -5.17 -8.78 13.60
CA ARG A 97 -6.29 -9.56 13.03
C ARG A 97 -5.88 -10.37 11.80
N LYS A 98 -5.10 -9.75 10.90
CA LYS A 98 -4.69 -10.37 9.63
C LYS A 98 -3.37 -11.13 9.71
N GLU A 99 -2.62 -10.98 10.80
CA GLU A 99 -1.21 -11.39 11.00
C GLU A 99 -0.23 -10.66 10.07
N LYS A 100 -0.49 -10.65 8.76
CA LYS A 100 0.28 -9.97 7.71
C LYS A 100 -0.63 -9.34 6.64
N LEU A 101 -0.07 -8.49 5.79
CA LEU A 101 -0.76 -7.85 4.68
C LEU A 101 -0.36 -8.45 3.33
N ALA A 102 -1.19 -8.22 2.31
CA ALA A 102 -0.79 -8.50 0.94
C ALA A 102 0.36 -7.57 0.50
N LEU A 103 1.14 -8.00 -0.50
CA LEU A 103 2.23 -7.20 -1.05
C LEU A 103 1.74 -5.82 -1.50
N ASP A 104 0.69 -5.76 -2.32
CA ASP A 104 0.17 -4.49 -2.84
C ASP A 104 -0.32 -3.54 -1.74
N GLU A 105 -0.96 -4.07 -0.70
CA GLU A 105 -1.36 -3.28 0.48
C GLU A 105 -0.11 -2.72 1.17
N THR A 106 0.90 -3.56 1.39
CA THR A 106 2.16 -3.17 2.03
C THR A 106 2.89 -2.08 1.25
N LEU A 107 3.01 -2.24 -0.07
CA LEU A 107 3.69 -1.25 -0.92
C LEU A 107 2.96 0.10 -0.93
N LYS A 108 1.63 0.09 -1.05
CA LYS A 108 0.81 1.33 -1.02
C LYS A 108 0.94 2.07 0.30
N LEU A 109 0.80 1.36 1.43
CA LEU A 109 0.94 1.97 2.76
C LEU A 109 2.36 2.50 3.00
N SER A 110 3.37 1.78 2.52
CA SER A 110 4.76 2.19 2.67
C SER A 110 5.09 3.42 1.82
N LEU A 111 4.49 3.58 0.63
CA LEU A 111 4.61 4.80 -0.17
C LEU A 111 4.00 6.02 0.52
N GLU A 112 2.78 5.88 1.04
CA GLU A 112 2.13 6.96 1.80
C GLU A 112 2.95 7.34 3.04
N ALA A 113 3.53 6.35 3.72
CA ALA A 113 4.44 6.55 4.84
C ALA A 113 5.73 7.27 4.42
N CYS A 114 6.34 6.90 3.28
CA CYS A 114 7.51 7.58 2.74
C CYS A 114 7.22 9.06 2.43
N GLN A 115 6.07 9.37 1.83
CA GLN A 115 5.67 10.75 1.53
C GLN A 115 5.60 11.61 2.80
N VAL A 116 5.01 11.07 3.88
CA VAL A 116 4.99 11.75 5.18
C VAL A 116 6.40 11.97 5.72
N LEU A 117 7.25 10.94 5.72
CA LEU A 117 8.62 11.08 6.20
C LEU A 117 9.44 12.08 5.38
N THR A 118 9.28 12.10 4.06
CA THR A 118 9.94 13.09 3.19
C THR A 118 9.55 14.50 3.61
N PHE A 119 8.25 14.77 3.78
CA PHE A 119 7.78 16.06 4.24
C PHE A 119 8.34 16.44 5.62
N LEU A 120 8.37 15.51 6.58
CA LEU A 120 8.91 15.76 7.91
C LEU A 120 10.41 16.08 7.85
N HIS A 121 11.19 15.26 7.13
CA HIS A 121 12.64 15.40 7.03
C HIS A 121 13.04 16.70 6.31
N GLU A 122 12.30 17.12 5.27
CA GLU A 122 12.47 18.43 4.63
C GLU A 122 12.20 19.61 5.56
N LYS A 123 11.33 19.42 6.56
CA LYS A 123 11.07 20.40 7.64
C LYS A 123 12.06 20.28 8.81
N GLY A 124 13.06 19.40 8.70
CA GLY A 124 14.01 19.13 9.78
C GLY A 124 13.37 18.47 10.99
N VAL A 125 12.27 17.74 10.80
CA VAL A 125 11.54 17.02 11.85
C VAL A 125 11.77 15.52 11.70
N VAL A 126 12.08 14.83 12.79
CA VAL A 126 12.19 13.36 12.85
C VAL A 126 11.09 12.84 13.76
N HIS A 127 10.36 11.81 13.32
CA HIS A 127 9.19 11.31 14.03
C HIS A 127 9.56 10.51 15.28
N GLN A 128 10.60 9.66 15.20
CA GLN A 128 11.16 8.82 16.27
C GLN A 128 10.23 7.74 16.87
N ASP A 129 8.93 7.79 16.58
CA ASP A 129 7.93 6.77 16.95
C ASP A 129 7.16 6.23 15.73
N PHE A 130 7.86 5.97 14.63
CA PHE A 130 7.23 5.66 13.35
C PHE A 130 6.86 4.17 13.25
N GLN A 131 5.68 3.81 13.76
CA GLN A 131 5.26 2.41 13.92
C GLN A 131 3.75 2.19 13.61
N PRO A 132 3.29 0.93 13.43
CA PRO A 132 1.92 0.63 13.01
C PRO A 132 0.81 1.15 13.93
N GLN A 133 1.09 1.36 15.22
CA GLN A 133 0.13 1.96 16.15
C GLN A 133 -0.22 3.40 15.75
N ASN A 134 0.69 4.09 15.08
CA ASN A 134 0.60 5.49 14.69
C ASN A 134 0.14 5.68 13.23
N PHE A 135 -0.09 4.60 12.49
CA PHE A 135 -0.69 4.65 11.15
C PHE A 135 -2.18 4.37 11.25
N LEU A 136 -3.00 5.38 11.00
CA LEU A 136 -4.46 5.33 11.07
C LEU A 136 -5.03 5.10 9.68
N LEU A 137 -5.82 4.04 9.52
CA LEU A 137 -6.44 3.65 8.25
C LEU A 137 -7.97 3.81 8.33
N GLY A 138 -8.54 4.48 7.34
CA GLY A 138 -9.98 4.49 7.03
C GLY A 138 -10.26 3.81 5.69
N GLU A 139 -11.52 3.79 5.25
CA GLU A 139 -11.95 3.08 4.03
C GLU A 139 -11.09 3.40 2.79
N ASN A 140 -10.65 4.65 2.65
CA ASN A 140 -9.74 5.10 1.59
C ASN A 140 -8.74 6.14 2.09
N SER A 141 -8.29 6.02 3.34
CA SER A 141 -7.47 7.05 3.98
C SER A 141 -6.33 6.46 4.79
N PHE A 142 -5.20 7.18 4.79
CA PHE A 142 -4.00 6.89 5.56
C PHE A 142 -3.56 8.17 6.26
N PHE A 143 -3.38 8.11 7.57
CA PHE A 143 -2.85 9.23 8.35
C PHE A 143 -1.76 8.75 9.32
N VAL A 144 -0.77 9.59 9.54
CA VAL A 144 0.27 9.40 10.56
C VAL A 144 -0.04 10.29 11.75
N GLY A 145 -0.16 9.70 12.94
CA GLY A 145 -0.24 10.38 14.22
C GLY A 145 0.94 10.02 15.13
N GLY A 146 0.81 10.22 16.44
CA GLY A 146 1.79 9.70 17.41
C GLY A 146 3.12 10.47 17.49
N PHE A 147 3.07 11.80 17.43
CA PHE A 147 4.26 12.67 17.44
C PHE A 147 4.89 12.86 18.83
N ASN A 148 4.55 12.03 19.82
CA ASN A 148 4.97 12.22 21.21
C ASN A 148 6.51 12.19 21.38
N LEU A 149 7.22 11.48 20.49
CA LEU A 149 8.68 11.45 20.44
C LEU A 149 9.30 12.35 19.38
N ALA A 150 8.49 13.03 18.56
CA ALA A 150 8.98 13.82 17.45
C ALA A 150 9.91 14.96 17.90
N ASN A 151 10.90 15.27 17.06
CA ASN A 151 11.91 16.26 17.41
C ASN A 151 12.42 17.02 16.19
N THR A 152 13.01 18.20 16.40
CA THR A 152 13.67 18.95 15.33
C THR A 152 15.17 18.68 15.32
N LEU A 153 15.79 18.73 14.14
CA LEU A 153 17.25 18.58 14.00
C LEU A 153 18.02 19.77 14.57
N GLU A 154 17.47 20.99 14.47
CA GLU A 154 18.12 22.21 14.94
C GLU A 154 18.07 22.37 16.46
N ASN A 155 16.91 22.12 17.07
CA ASN A 155 16.67 22.31 18.49
C ASN A 155 16.00 21.07 19.09
N PRO A 156 16.74 19.95 19.23
CA PRO A 156 16.16 18.73 19.71
C PRO A 156 15.87 18.85 21.21
N PHE A 157 14.64 18.56 21.64
CA PHE A 157 14.32 18.42 23.06
C PHE A 157 15.12 17.25 23.66
N LEU A 158 16.01 17.54 24.62
CA LEU A 158 17.00 16.60 25.19
C LEU A 158 16.47 15.81 26.41
N GLY A 159 15.17 15.87 26.68
CA GLY A 159 14.55 15.12 27.78
C GLY A 159 14.75 13.60 27.70
N ASN A 160 14.35 12.86 28.72
CA ASN A 160 14.65 11.42 28.88
C ASN A 160 14.00 10.52 27.78
N ARG A 161 14.59 10.47 26.58
CA ARG A 161 14.05 9.80 25.37
C ARG A 161 13.91 8.28 25.47
N GLN A 162 14.59 7.64 26.41
CA GLN A 162 14.75 6.18 26.46
C GLN A 162 13.64 5.44 27.22
N LYS A 163 12.84 6.14 28.01
CA LYS A 163 11.72 5.52 28.74
C LYS A 163 10.46 5.38 27.89
N LEU A 164 10.47 5.93 26.67
CA LEU A 164 9.29 6.09 25.85
C LEU A 164 9.57 5.51 24.45
N GLY A 165 8.62 4.73 23.92
CA GLY A 165 8.69 4.11 22.59
C GLY A 165 8.79 2.58 22.65
N ASP A 166 8.39 1.92 21.56
CA ASP A 166 8.47 0.46 21.43
C ASP A 166 9.87 0.07 20.92
N SER A 167 10.65 -0.60 21.76
CA SER A 167 12.03 -0.98 21.44
C SER A 167 12.18 -1.89 20.22
N ARG A 168 11.11 -2.58 19.80
CA ARG A 168 11.13 -3.45 18.61
C ARG A 168 11.22 -2.65 17.30
N TYR A 169 10.87 -1.37 17.33
CA TYR A 169 10.98 -0.44 16.19
C TYR A 169 12.19 0.49 16.29
N ALA A 170 12.91 0.45 17.41
CA ALA A 170 14.03 1.34 17.68
C ALA A 170 15.26 0.96 16.85
N SER A 171 15.97 1.98 16.38
CA SER A 171 17.17 1.84 15.57
C SER A 171 18.45 1.70 16.42
N PRO A 172 19.57 1.21 15.86
CA PRO A 172 20.85 1.11 16.55
C PRO A 172 21.27 2.41 17.25
N GLU A 173 21.15 3.54 16.56
CA GLU A 173 21.48 4.86 17.08
C GLU A 173 20.59 5.28 18.26
N TRP A 174 19.37 4.76 18.36
CA TRP A 174 18.50 4.96 19.53
C TRP A 174 19.06 4.22 20.75
N PHE A 175 19.48 2.95 20.59
CA PHE A 175 20.11 2.17 21.67
C PHE A 175 21.48 2.74 22.07
N LEU A 176 22.23 3.27 21.10
CA LEU A 176 23.54 3.92 21.32
C LEU A 176 23.44 5.35 21.85
N ARG A 177 22.22 5.91 21.96
CA ARG A 177 21.97 7.28 22.45
C ARG A 177 22.65 8.35 21.59
N GLU A 178 22.74 8.11 20.28
CA GLU A 178 23.26 9.12 19.36
C GLU A 178 22.24 10.26 19.17
N ASN A 179 22.69 11.32 18.49
CA ASN A 179 21.83 12.43 18.10
C ASN A 179 20.70 11.97 17.18
N VAL A 180 19.56 12.67 17.28
CA VAL A 180 18.40 12.45 16.40
C VAL A 180 18.82 12.59 14.95
N CYS A 181 18.40 11.66 14.11
CA CYS A 181 18.67 11.74 12.68
C CYS A 181 17.54 11.12 11.85
N PRO A 182 17.32 11.60 10.60
CA PRO A 182 16.24 11.11 9.73
C PRO A 182 16.26 9.60 9.47
N GLU A 183 17.45 9.00 9.48
CA GLU A 183 17.65 7.57 9.24
C GLU A 183 16.99 6.69 10.30
N GLN A 184 16.69 7.22 11.49
CA GLN A 184 15.92 6.53 12.53
C GLN A 184 14.53 6.16 12.02
N ASP A 185 13.85 7.08 11.33
CA ASP A 185 12.51 6.83 10.80
C ASP A 185 12.55 5.83 9.63
N ILE A 186 13.63 5.86 8.81
CA ILE A 186 13.84 4.89 7.73
C ILE A 186 13.98 3.47 8.32
N TRP A 187 14.74 3.32 9.40
CA TRP A 187 14.84 2.04 10.11
C TRP A 187 13.47 1.57 10.60
N SER A 188 12.73 2.43 11.31
CA SER A 188 11.42 2.07 11.86
C SER A 188 10.40 1.72 10.76
N LEU A 189 10.43 2.40 9.61
CA LEU A 189 9.66 2.00 8.42
C LEU A 189 10.10 0.65 7.86
N GLY A 190 11.41 0.34 7.86
CA GLY A 190 11.93 -0.96 7.47
C GLY A 190 11.39 -2.09 8.36
N VAL A 191 11.34 -1.86 9.67
CA VAL A 191 10.70 -2.78 10.63
C VAL A 191 9.20 -2.92 10.34
N CYS A 192 8.50 -1.81 10.05
CA CYS A 192 7.09 -1.84 9.67
C CYS A 192 6.85 -2.69 8.42
N MET A 193 7.64 -2.49 7.36
CA MET A 193 7.56 -3.25 6.11
C MET A 193 7.82 -4.73 6.34
N TYR A 194 8.87 -5.07 7.09
CA TYR A 194 9.17 -6.45 7.45
C TYR A 194 7.99 -7.11 8.15
N ARG A 195 7.38 -6.42 9.13
CA ARG A 195 6.24 -6.92 9.88
C ARG A 195 4.98 -7.02 9.04
N MET A 196 4.71 -6.05 8.17
CA MET A 196 3.57 -6.11 7.25
C MET A 196 3.67 -7.32 6.31
N LEU A 197 4.87 -7.65 5.80
CA LEU A 197 5.08 -8.75 4.86
C LEU A 197 5.08 -10.13 5.54
N SER A 198 5.73 -10.24 6.71
CA SER A 198 5.99 -11.53 7.37
C SER A 198 5.03 -11.85 8.52
N GLY A 199 4.39 -10.82 9.10
CA GLY A 199 3.66 -10.90 10.36
C GLY A 199 4.54 -11.04 11.60
N LYS A 200 5.86 -10.96 11.45
CA LYS A 200 6.85 -11.14 12.52
C LYS A 200 7.70 -9.88 12.70
N PHE A 201 8.32 -9.75 13.86
CA PHE A 201 9.35 -8.73 14.05
C PHE A 201 10.70 -9.23 13.52
N PRO A 202 11.53 -8.37 12.90
CA PRO A 202 12.91 -8.74 12.54
C PRO A 202 13.78 -8.91 13.80
N PHE A 203 13.54 -8.09 14.82
CA PHE A 203 14.23 -8.12 16.11
C PHE A 203 13.20 -8.22 17.23
N GLU A 204 13.20 -9.33 17.98
CA GLU A 204 12.35 -9.53 19.15
C GLU A 204 13.13 -10.19 20.28
N GLY A 205 12.67 -9.99 21.51
CA GLY A 205 13.26 -10.53 22.73
C GLY A 205 12.33 -10.24 23.91
N ASP A 206 12.53 -10.93 25.02
CA ASP A 206 11.71 -10.82 26.22
C ASP A 206 11.96 -9.50 26.96
N ALA A 207 13.17 -8.94 26.79
CA ALA A 207 13.58 -7.68 27.39
C ALA A 207 14.11 -6.68 26.34
N GLN A 208 13.93 -5.39 26.60
CA GLN A 208 14.46 -4.30 25.77
C GLN A 208 15.97 -4.43 25.52
N LYS A 209 16.73 -4.92 26.51
CA LYS A 209 18.17 -5.14 26.38
C LYS A 209 18.50 -6.21 25.33
N GLU A 210 17.74 -7.30 25.32
CA GLU A 210 17.90 -8.40 24.36
C GLU A 210 17.55 -7.95 22.95
N VAL A 211 16.46 -7.19 22.78
CA VAL A 211 16.13 -6.56 21.49
C VAL A 211 17.27 -5.67 21.01
N GLY A 212 17.86 -4.87 21.91
CA GLY A 212 19.01 -4.03 21.60
C GLY A 212 20.24 -4.81 21.14
N GLU A 213 20.53 -5.97 21.74
CA GLU A 213 21.64 -6.83 21.31
C GLU A 213 21.43 -7.32 19.86
N TYR A 214 20.23 -7.79 19.50
CA TYR A 214 19.93 -8.19 18.12
C TYR A 214 19.98 -7.03 17.13
N VAL A 215 19.46 -5.87 17.50
CA VAL A 215 19.48 -4.65 16.67
C VAL A 215 20.91 -4.20 16.39
N LEU A 216 21.79 -4.20 17.40
CA LEU A 216 23.18 -3.79 17.27
C LEU A 216 24.02 -4.81 16.49
N GLU A 217 23.71 -6.10 16.60
CA GLU A 217 24.31 -7.13 15.76
C GLU A 217 23.85 -7.09 14.30
N GLY A 218 22.65 -6.54 14.04
CA GLY A 218 22.06 -6.48 12.70
C GLY A 218 21.66 -7.84 12.14
N LYS A 219 21.43 -8.83 13.02
CA LYS A 219 21.04 -10.19 12.61
C LYS A 219 19.54 -10.39 12.82
N PHE A 220 18.85 -10.72 11.74
CA PHE A 220 17.44 -11.08 11.72
C PHE A 220 17.20 -12.12 10.63
N ARG A 221 16.09 -12.86 10.71
CA ARG A 221 15.73 -13.85 9.68
C ARG A 221 15.39 -13.14 8.38
N ALA A 222 15.91 -13.62 7.25
CA ALA A 222 15.66 -12.97 5.97
C ALA A 222 14.18 -13.09 5.57
N LEU A 223 13.66 -12.11 4.81
CA LEU A 223 12.29 -12.18 4.26
C LEU A 223 12.09 -13.37 3.33
N SER A 224 13.14 -13.84 2.65
CA SER A 224 13.11 -15.09 1.87
C SER A 224 12.75 -16.31 2.70
N GLU A 225 13.07 -16.33 4.00
CA GLU A 225 12.77 -17.44 4.91
C GLU A 225 11.36 -17.34 5.51
N VAL A 226 10.93 -16.12 5.88
CA VAL A 226 9.67 -15.92 6.61
C VAL A 226 8.50 -15.47 5.73
N ALA A 227 8.78 -14.94 4.54
CA ALA A 227 7.83 -14.44 3.55
C ALA A 227 8.34 -14.69 2.11
N PRO A 228 8.57 -15.96 1.69
CA PRO A 228 9.23 -16.32 0.42
C PRO A 228 8.56 -15.79 -0.85
N GLY A 229 7.28 -15.39 -0.79
CA GLY A 229 6.57 -14.78 -1.92
C GLY A 229 6.91 -13.30 -2.15
N THR A 230 7.76 -12.70 -1.32
CA THR A 230 8.19 -11.29 -1.46
C THR A 230 9.14 -11.14 -2.65
N PRO A 231 8.94 -10.20 -3.58
CA PRO A 231 9.87 -9.95 -4.68
C PRO A 231 11.26 -9.58 -4.19
N GLN A 232 12.31 -10.04 -4.89
CA GLN A 232 13.70 -9.85 -4.47
C GLN A 232 14.06 -8.37 -4.23
N CYS A 233 13.63 -7.46 -5.12
CA CYS A 233 13.86 -6.02 -4.95
C CYS A 233 13.26 -5.46 -3.65
N ILE A 234 12.11 -5.99 -3.19
CA ILE A 234 11.47 -5.59 -1.94
C ILE A 234 12.21 -6.19 -0.73
N GLN A 235 12.71 -7.42 -0.86
CA GLN A 235 13.56 -8.01 0.18
C GLN A 235 14.85 -7.21 0.37
N ASP A 236 15.51 -6.86 -0.75
CA ASP A 236 16.77 -6.13 -0.76
C ASP A 236 16.60 -4.73 -0.15
N ILE A 237 15.55 -3.98 -0.53
CA ILE A 237 15.35 -2.63 0.00
C ILE A 237 15.01 -2.65 1.50
N VAL A 238 14.19 -3.61 1.97
CA VAL A 238 13.90 -3.76 3.41
C VAL A 238 15.18 -4.14 4.17
N HIS A 239 16.01 -5.02 3.62
CA HIS A 239 17.29 -5.37 4.23
C HIS A 239 18.26 -4.17 4.27
N GLN A 240 18.27 -3.32 3.24
CA GLN A 240 19.07 -2.10 3.20
C GLN A 240 18.61 -1.07 4.24
N MET A 241 17.29 -0.90 4.44
CA MET A 241 16.72 -0.04 5.48
C MET A 241 17.10 -0.49 6.89
N LEU A 242 17.33 -1.79 7.09
CA LEU A 242 17.73 -2.41 8.36
C LEU A 242 19.25 -2.58 8.51
N LYS A 243 20.06 -1.81 7.76
CA LYS A 243 21.51 -1.74 7.99
C LYS A 243 21.83 -1.01 9.29
N THR A 244 22.75 -1.58 10.07
CA THR A 244 23.11 -1.05 11.40
C THR A 244 23.76 0.33 11.30
N LYS A 245 24.63 0.52 10.31
CA LYS A 245 25.20 1.82 9.96
C LYS A 245 24.17 2.66 9.21
N LYS A 246 23.75 3.77 9.81
CA LYS A 246 22.75 4.67 9.23
C LYS A 246 23.11 5.21 7.84
N GLN A 247 24.40 5.40 7.54
CA GLN A 247 24.86 5.89 6.23
C GLN A 247 24.75 4.85 5.10
N GLU A 248 24.53 3.58 5.43
CA GLU A 248 24.33 2.51 4.44
C GLU A 248 22.83 2.33 4.09
N ARG A 249 21.94 3.01 4.80
CA ARG A 249 20.48 2.96 4.56
C ARG A 249 20.14 3.79 3.31
N PRO A 250 19.12 3.37 2.54
CA PRO A 250 18.72 4.07 1.32
C PRO A 250 18.03 5.40 1.67
N SER A 251 18.00 6.30 0.69
CA SER A 251 17.15 7.48 0.76
C SER A 251 15.66 7.12 0.60
N LEU A 252 14.77 7.97 1.13
CA LEU A 252 13.31 7.81 0.91
C LEU A 252 12.95 7.84 -0.58
N LYS A 253 13.69 8.60 -1.39
CA LYS A 253 13.51 8.65 -2.85
C LYS A 253 13.76 7.29 -3.49
N GLU A 254 14.89 6.66 -3.18
CA GLU A 254 15.24 5.33 -3.69
C GLU A 254 14.23 4.27 -3.23
N ILE A 255 13.78 4.35 -1.97
CA ILE A 255 12.72 3.46 -1.47
C ILE A 255 11.46 3.62 -2.33
N MET A 256 10.96 4.85 -2.49
CA MET A 256 9.74 5.12 -3.26
C MET A 256 9.85 4.64 -4.70
N GLU A 257 10.97 4.89 -5.39
CA GLU A 257 11.20 4.42 -6.77
C GLU A 257 11.10 2.89 -6.89
N ILE A 258 11.66 2.14 -5.94
CA ILE A 258 11.58 0.67 -5.92
C ILE A 258 10.15 0.20 -5.64
N LEU A 259 9.46 0.80 -4.66
CA LEU A 259 8.09 0.42 -4.32
C LEU A 259 7.12 0.72 -5.47
N GLU A 260 7.26 1.89 -6.09
CA GLU A 260 6.50 2.28 -7.28
C GLU A 260 6.78 1.33 -8.43
N GLY A 261 8.04 1.08 -8.77
CA GLY A 261 8.43 0.15 -9.82
C GLY A 261 7.83 -1.24 -9.62
N GLN A 262 7.85 -1.76 -8.39
CA GLN A 262 7.23 -3.03 -8.08
C GLN A 262 5.70 -2.98 -8.18
N LEU A 263 5.07 -1.90 -7.73
CA LEU A 263 3.63 -1.71 -7.92
C LEU A 263 3.29 -1.67 -9.41
N TYR A 264 4.01 -0.91 -10.25
CA TYR A 264 3.81 -0.88 -11.70
C TYR A 264 3.91 -2.27 -12.33
N MET A 265 4.77 -3.14 -11.80
CA MET A 265 4.89 -4.55 -12.22
C MET A 265 3.79 -5.47 -11.69
N THR A 266 3.07 -5.12 -10.61
CA THR A 266 1.90 -5.90 -10.17
C THR A 266 0.70 -5.59 -11.07
N PRO A 267 0.08 -6.61 -11.70
CA PRO A 267 -1.05 -6.41 -12.59
C PRO A 267 -2.33 -6.00 -11.83
N VAL A 268 -3.02 -4.97 -12.31
CA VAL A 268 -4.31 -4.49 -11.78
C VAL A 268 -5.51 -5.33 -12.24
N ALA A 269 -5.30 -6.12 -13.28
CA ALA A 269 -6.25 -7.04 -13.86
C ALA A 269 -5.53 -8.16 -14.61
N ASN A 270 -6.24 -9.26 -14.84
CA ASN A 270 -5.79 -10.34 -15.70
C ASN A 270 -6.64 -10.34 -16.98
N ALA A 271 -6.04 -10.47 -18.15
CA ALA A 271 -6.75 -10.70 -19.41
C ALA A 271 -6.45 -12.11 -19.92
N PHE A 272 -7.47 -12.95 -20.07
CA PHE A 272 -7.28 -14.23 -20.75
C PHE A 272 -7.23 -14.00 -22.26
N ILE A 273 -6.21 -14.54 -22.92
CA ILE A 273 -6.00 -14.36 -24.36
C ILE A 273 -6.36 -15.66 -25.08
N ALA A 274 -7.51 -15.64 -25.75
CA ALA A 274 -8.05 -16.74 -26.53
C ALA A 274 -7.70 -16.53 -28.01
N MET A 275 -6.75 -17.27 -28.56
CA MET A 275 -6.33 -17.02 -29.96
C MET A 275 -5.82 -18.27 -30.67
N PRO A 276 -5.82 -18.28 -32.02
CA PRO A 276 -5.37 -19.45 -32.76
C PRO A 276 -3.89 -19.76 -32.51
N PHE A 277 -3.58 -21.04 -32.35
CA PHE A 277 -2.20 -21.53 -32.23
C PHE A 277 -1.51 -21.55 -33.60
N HIS A 278 -1.07 -20.38 -34.07
CA HIS A 278 -0.36 -20.26 -35.33
C HIS A 278 0.60 -19.05 -35.36
N PRO A 279 1.84 -19.18 -35.87
CA PRO A 279 2.83 -18.09 -35.90
C PRO A 279 2.35 -16.81 -36.60
N HIS A 280 1.41 -16.94 -37.54
CA HIS A 280 0.76 -15.81 -38.20
C HIS A 280 0.20 -14.79 -37.20
N PHE A 281 -0.27 -15.21 -36.03
CA PHE A 281 -0.87 -14.33 -35.04
C PHE A 281 0.12 -13.75 -34.01
N ASN A 282 1.42 -14.04 -34.13
CA ASN A 282 2.41 -13.54 -33.17
C ASN A 282 2.43 -12.01 -33.09
N ARG A 283 2.29 -11.31 -34.22
CA ARG A 283 2.24 -9.83 -34.25
C ARG A 283 1.03 -9.29 -33.50
N VAL A 284 -0.12 -9.92 -33.68
CA VAL A 284 -1.38 -9.57 -32.99
C VAL A 284 -1.23 -9.83 -31.50
N TYR A 285 -0.66 -10.98 -31.11
CA TYR A 285 -0.37 -11.29 -29.72
C TYR A 285 0.56 -10.26 -29.08
N HIS A 286 1.63 -9.86 -29.77
CA HIS A 286 2.55 -8.83 -29.29
C HIS A 286 1.85 -7.48 -29.13
N ALA A 287 1.00 -7.08 -30.07
CA ALA A 287 0.20 -5.86 -29.95
C ALA A 287 -0.73 -5.91 -28.72
N ILE A 288 -1.44 -7.02 -28.51
CA ILE A 288 -2.28 -7.24 -27.32
C ILE A 288 -1.44 -7.14 -26.05
N ARG A 289 -0.29 -7.84 -26.01
CA ARG A 289 0.61 -7.85 -24.85
C ARG A 289 1.15 -6.46 -24.53
N ASN A 290 1.55 -5.69 -25.54
CA ASN A 290 2.05 -4.33 -25.37
C ASN A 290 0.96 -3.43 -24.76
N VAL A 291 -0.25 -3.44 -25.32
CA VAL A 291 -1.37 -2.66 -24.77
C VAL A 291 -1.72 -3.13 -23.36
N CYS A 292 -1.83 -4.43 -23.11
CA CYS A 292 -2.09 -4.95 -21.77
C CYS A 292 -1.04 -4.45 -20.76
N GLN A 293 0.24 -4.43 -21.12
CA GLN A 293 1.31 -3.91 -20.28
C GLN A 293 1.14 -2.40 -19.98
N GLU A 294 0.76 -1.58 -20.95
CA GLU A 294 0.48 -0.15 -20.74
C GLU A 294 -0.60 0.08 -19.67
N PHE A 295 -1.61 -0.80 -19.60
CA PHE A 295 -2.68 -0.74 -18.61
C PHE A 295 -2.43 -1.62 -17.37
N ARG A 296 -1.22 -2.16 -17.20
CA ARG A 296 -0.88 -3.09 -16.11
C ARG A 296 -1.84 -4.28 -16.02
N VAL A 297 -2.32 -4.76 -17.16
CA VAL A 297 -3.10 -5.98 -17.28
C VAL A 297 -2.15 -7.13 -17.57
N LYS A 298 -2.19 -8.20 -16.79
CA LYS A 298 -1.44 -9.42 -17.08
C LYS A 298 -2.14 -10.20 -18.18
N PRO A 299 -1.59 -10.32 -19.39
CA PRO A 299 -2.10 -11.25 -20.38
C PRO A 299 -1.78 -12.68 -19.90
N VAL A 300 -2.77 -13.57 -19.99
CA VAL A 300 -2.65 -14.98 -19.66
C VAL A 300 -3.00 -15.78 -20.90
N ARG A 301 -2.04 -16.55 -21.39
CA ARG A 301 -2.19 -17.42 -22.55
C ARG A 301 -1.69 -18.82 -22.18
N VAL A 302 -2.58 -19.81 -22.17
CA VAL A 302 -2.33 -21.14 -21.60
C VAL A 302 -1.28 -21.93 -22.37
N ASP A 303 -1.20 -21.71 -23.68
CA ASP A 303 -0.30 -22.37 -24.62
C ASP A 303 1.04 -21.62 -24.83
N GLU A 304 1.30 -20.52 -24.12
CA GLU A 304 2.56 -19.76 -24.26
C GLU A 304 3.79 -20.53 -23.74
N ASN A 305 3.59 -21.42 -22.77
CA ASN A 305 4.62 -22.33 -22.25
C ASN A 305 4.26 -23.77 -22.64
N LEU A 306 5.08 -24.40 -23.48
CA LEU A 306 4.83 -25.72 -24.06
C LEU A 306 4.46 -26.79 -23.00
N MET A 307 3.28 -27.39 -23.20
CA MET A 307 2.74 -28.61 -22.57
C MET A 307 2.11 -28.51 -21.16
N PRO A 308 0.88 -27.99 -21.05
CA PRO A 308 0.04 -28.24 -19.89
C PRO A 308 -0.40 -29.71 -19.80
N ALA A 309 -0.37 -30.29 -18.59
CA ALA A 309 -0.80 -31.67 -18.33
C ALA A 309 -2.31 -31.86 -18.53
N ASN A 310 -3.11 -30.80 -18.35
CA ASN A 310 -4.55 -30.79 -18.60
C ASN A 310 -5.01 -29.42 -19.13
N ILE A 311 -4.83 -29.22 -20.44
CA ILE A 311 -5.08 -27.93 -21.12
C ILE A 311 -6.47 -27.36 -20.82
N TRP A 312 -7.51 -28.19 -20.72
CA TRP A 312 -8.88 -27.74 -20.50
C TRP A 312 -9.11 -27.18 -19.09
N GLN A 313 -8.52 -27.79 -18.06
CA GLN A 313 -8.57 -27.28 -16.69
C GLN A 313 -7.81 -25.95 -16.56
N ASP A 314 -6.68 -25.83 -17.24
CA ASP A 314 -5.87 -24.60 -17.22
C ASP A 314 -6.57 -23.45 -17.96
N ILE A 315 -7.28 -23.74 -19.07
CA ILE A 315 -8.13 -22.77 -19.76
C ILE A 315 -9.28 -22.34 -18.83
N GLU A 316 -10.02 -23.27 -18.24
CA GLU A 316 -11.13 -22.95 -17.33
C GLU A 316 -10.68 -22.07 -16.17
N LYS A 317 -9.60 -22.46 -15.48
CA LYS A 317 -9.00 -21.69 -14.40
C LYS A 317 -8.54 -20.32 -14.87
N GLY A 318 -7.86 -20.24 -16.02
CA GLY A 318 -7.38 -18.99 -16.60
C GLY A 318 -8.52 -18.00 -16.89
N ILE A 319 -9.63 -18.48 -17.46
CA ILE A 319 -10.81 -17.65 -17.71
C ILE A 319 -11.46 -17.25 -16.38
N GLN A 320 -11.60 -18.16 -15.42
CA GLN A 320 -12.19 -17.89 -14.11
C GLN A 320 -11.42 -16.81 -13.34
N GLU A 321 -10.10 -16.83 -13.38
CA GLU A 321 -9.20 -15.84 -12.73
C GLU A 321 -9.05 -14.54 -13.54
N SER A 322 -9.54 -14.51 -14.79
CA SER A 322 -9.47 -13.31 -15.64
C SER A 322 -10.47 -12.24 -15.20
N THR A 323 -10.08 -10.97 -15.41
CA THR A 323 -10.99 -9.83 -15.30
C THR A 323 -11.82 -9.68 -16.57
N PHE A 324 -11.22 -9.93 -17.72
CA PHE A 324 -11.87 -9.93 -19.03
C PHE A 324 -11.12 -10.86 -19.98
N VAL A 325 -11.71 -11.13 -21.14
CA VAL A 325 -11.15 -11.99 -22.18
C VAL A 325 -10.89 -11.17 -23.45
N ILE A 326 -9.77 -11.43 -24.13
CA ILE A 326 -9.51 -10.95 -25.49
C ILE A 326 -9.45 -12.19 -26.37
N ALA A 327 -10.38 -12.30 -27.32
CA ALA A 327 -10.52 -13.47 -28.18
C ALA A 327 -10.37 -13.12 -29.66
N ASP A 328 -9.48 -13.82 -30.36
CA ASP A 328 -9.26 -13.68 -31.80
C ASP A 328 -9.95 -14.80 -32.58
N LEU A 329 -11.08 -14.46 -33.20
CA LEU A 329 -11.93 -15.39 -33.93
C LEU A 329 -11.42 -15.74 -35.34
N SER A 330 -10.28 -15.20 -35.74
CA SER A 330 -9.72 -15.36 -37.08
C SER A 330 -9.24 -16.79 -37.37
N THR A 331 -9.23 -17.19 -38.64
CA THR A 331 -8.73 -18.52 -39.07
C THR A 331 -7.68 -18.45 -40.15
N VAL A 332 -6.74 -19.39 -40.11
CA VAL A 332 -5.73 -19.62 -41.16
C VAL A 332 -5.61 -21.13 -41.40
N PRO A 333 -5.56 -21.64 -42.66
CA PRO A 333 -5.97 -21.04 -43.94
C PRO A 333 -7.25 -21.72 -44.46
N GLY A 334 -8.39 -21.03 -44.40
CA GLY A 334 -9.67 -21.53 -44.94
C GLY A 334 -10.78 -20.48 -44.81
N PRO A 335 -11.79 -20.46 -45.71
CA PRO A 335 -12.77 -19.38 -45.77
C PRO A 335 -13.76 -19.46 -44.60
N ASN A 336 -13.96 -18.34 -43.91
CA ASN A 336 -15.12 -18.01 -43.05
C ASN A 336 -15.56 -19.07 -42.02
N GLN A 337 -14.65 -19.84 -41.43
CA GLN A 337 -14.96 -20.65 -40.25
C GLN A 337 -14.31 -20.04 -39.03
N THR A 338 -14.91 -20.19 -37.85
CA THR A 338 -14.32 -19.74 -36.58
C THR A 338 -13.40 -20.83 -36.05
N ASN A 339 -12.27 -20.47 -35.42
CA ASN A 339 -11.45 -21.47 -34.74
C ASN A 339 -12.29 -22.12 -33.62
N PRO A 340 -12.55 -23.45 -33.67
CA PRO A 340 -13.45 -24.10 -32.72
C PRO A 340 -12.94 -24.05 -31.26
N ASN A 341 -11.62 -24.00 -31.06
CA ASN A 341 -11.04 -23.88 -29.73
C ASN A 341 -11.29 -22.49 -29.15
N VAL A 342 -11.04 -21.44 -29.95
CA VAL A 342 -11.33 -20.06 -29.52
C VAL A 342 -12.83 -19.86 -29.31
N ALA A 343 -13.68 -20.45 -30.15
CA ALA A 343 -15.13 -20.40 -29.97
C ALA A 343 -15.58 -21.05 -28.64
N PHE A 344 -14.98 -22.18 -28.27
CA PHE A 344 -15.22 -22.82 -26.98
C PHE A 344 -14.80 -21.92 -25.81
N GLU A 345 -13.60 -21.33 -25.87
CA GLU A 345 -13.09 -20.40 -24.85
C GLU A 345 -14.01 -19.17 -24.68
N VAL A 346 -14.51 -18.60 -25.79
CA VAL A 346 -15.47 -17.50 -25.77
C VAL A 346 -16.81 -17.92 -25.16
N GLY A 347 -17.30 -19.13 -25.48
CA GLY A 347 -18.52 -19.67 -24.88
C GLY A 347 -18.40 -19.83 -23.36
N MET A 348 -17.25 -20.30 -22.88
CA MET A 348 -16.96 -20.42 -21.45
C MET A 348 -16.80 -19.07 -20.76
N ALA A 349 -16.13 -18.11 -21.40
CA ALA A 349 -16.06 -16.74 -20.89
C ALA A 349 -17.46 -16.13 -20.73
N HIS A 350 -18.34 -16.37 -21.71
CA HIS A 350 -19.72 -15.91 -21.67
C HIS A 350 -20.53 -16.55 -20.53
N SER A 351 -20.44 -17.88 -20.33
CA SER A 351 -21.14 -18.56 -19.25
C SER A 351 -20.68 -18.09 -17.86
N LEU A 352 -19.42 -17.67 -17.73
CA LEU A 352 -18.84 -17.10 -16.52
C LEU A 352 -19.08 -15.58 -16.38
N GLY A 353 -19.82 -14.96 -17.30
CA GLY A 353 -20.14 -13.53 -17.26
C GLY A 353 -18.92 -12.61 -17.45
N LYS A 354 -17.84 -13.12 -18.06
CA LYS A 354 -16.62 -12.33 -18.30
C LYS A 354 -16.86 -11.34 -19.45
N PRO A 355 -16.49 -10.06 -19.31
CA PRO A 355 -16.42 -9.15 -20.43
C PRO A 355 -15.46 -9.69 -21.49
N THR A 356 -15.87 -9.70 -22.76
CA THR A 356 -15.07 -10.27 -23.86
C THR A 356 -14.88 -9.25 -24.98
N ILE A 357 -13.62 -9.04 -25.36
CA ILE A 357 -13.19 -8.27 -26.51
C ILE A 357 -12.97 -9.25 -27.66
N LEU A 358 -13.73 -9.11 -28.75
CA LEU A 358 -13.58 -9.97 -29.93
C LEU A 358 -12.71 -9.28 -30.98
N LEU A 359 -11.75 -10.00 -31.54
CA LEU A 359 -10.91 -9.60 -32.67
C LEU A 359 -11.27 -10.48 -33.87
N THR A 360 -11.33 -9.90 -35.06
CA THR A 360 -11.67 -10.62 -36.31
C THR A 360 -10.97 -9.99 -37.50
N GLN A 361 -10.65 -10.80 -38.53
CA GLN A 361 -10.07 -10.32 -39.79
C GLN A 361 -11.14 -9.82 -40.78
N GLU A 362 -12.15 -10.62 -41.11
CA GLU A 362 -13.18 -10.28 -42.11
C GLU A 362 -14.48 -11.10 -41.91
N ILE A 363 -15.17 -10.96 -40.78
CA ILE A 363 -16.45 -11.67 -40.59
C ILE A 363 -17.62 -10.68 -40.78
N GLU A 364 -18.33 -10.79 -41.90
CA GLU A 364 -19.54 -10.01 -42.23
C GLU A 364 -20.72 -10.30 -41.27
N SER A 365 -20.73 -11.46 -40.63
CA SER A 365 -21.74 -11.86 -39.63
C SER A 365 -21.09 -12.63 -38.50
N LEU A 366 -21.00 -12.04 -37.30
CA LEU A 366 -20.59 -12.77 -36.10
C LEU A 366 -21.50 -14.01 -35.96
N PRO A 367 -20.94 -15.23 -35.86
CA PRO A 367 -21.72 -16.46 -35.98
C PRO A 367 -22.76 -16.64 -34.88
N PHE A 368 -22.67 -15.86 -33.79
CA PHE A 368 -23.59 -15.88 -32.66
C PHE A 368 -23.71 -14.44 -32.10
N ASP A 369 -24.91 -13.86 -32.11
CA ASP A 369 -25.19 -12.50 -31.65
C ASP A 369 -25.06 -12.39 -30.12
N PHE A 370 -23.88 -12.00 -29.64
CA PHE A 370 -23.60 -11.69 -28.24
C PHE A 370 -23.75 -10.18 -27.98
N ARG A 371 -24.98 -9.72 -27.72
CA ARG A 371 -25.42 -8.30 -27.65
C ARG A 371 -24.72 -7.36 -26.64
N GLN A 372 -23.62 -7.76 -26.01
CA GLN A 372 -22.80 -6.89 -25.14
C GLN A 372 -21.28 -6.95 -25.44
N GLN A 373 -20.84 -7.70 -26.46
CA GLN A 373 -19.42 -7.89 -26.78
C GLN A 373 -18.94 -6.86 -27.81
N ARG A 374 -17.74 -6.30 -27.60
CA ARG A 374 -17.14 -5.32 -28.52
C ARG A 374 -16.24 -6.05 -29.53
N SER A 375 -16.53 -5.92 -30.81
CA SER A 375 -15.75 -6.54 -31.89
C SER A 375 -14.85 -5.55 -32.62
N TYR A 376 -13.63 -5.97 -32.94
CA TYR A 376 -12.64 -5.19 -33.67
C TYR A 376 -12.13 -5.92 -34.90
N LEU A 377 -12.34 -5.28 -36.05
CA LEU A 377 -11.71 -5.67 -37.30
C LEU A 377 -10.23 -5.29 -37.28
N TYR A 378 -9.36 -6.22 -37.64
CA TYR A 378 -7.93 -6.00 -37.77
C TYR A 378 -7.36 -6.87 -38.91
N GLU A 379 -6.31 -6.41 -39.59
CA GLU A 379 -5.53 -7.27 -40.49
C GLU A 379 -4.09 -7.30 -40.02
N ASN A 380 -3.37 -8.37 -40.37
CA ASN A 380 -1.98 -8.58 -39.99
C ASN A 380 -0.98 -7.72 -40.83
N GLN A 381 -1.35 -6.47 -41.08
CA GLN A 381 -0.57 -5.44 -41.78
C GLN A 381 -0.18 -4.33 -40.79
N THR A 382 1.02 -3.75 -40.94
CA THR A 382 1.61 -2.84 -39.95
C THR A 382 0.71 -1.65 -39.59
N GLU A 383 0.09 -1.00 -40.58
CA GLU A 383 -0.78 0.17 -40.36
C GLU A 383 -2.07 -0.19 -39.58
N LYS A 384 -2.58 -1.41 -39.77
CA LYS A 384 -3.81 -1.88 -39.12
C LYS A 384 -3.55 -2.41 -37.70
N ILE A 385 -2.33 -2.87 -37.39
CA ILE A 385 -1.92 -3.19 -36.01
C ILE A 385 -1.95 -1.93 -35.12
N ALA A 386 -1.46 -0.78 -35.61
CA ALA A 386 -1.53 0.47 -34.84
C ALA A 386 -2.99 0.88 -34.54
N ALA A 387 -3.91 0.67 -35.49
CA ALA A 387 -5.33 0.89 -35.30
C ALA A 387 -5.96 -0.08 -34.28
N LEU A 388 -5.56 -1.36 -34.31
CA LEU A 388 -5.94 -2.35 -33.30
C LEU A 388 -5.48 -1.92 -31.91
N GLU A 389 -4.21 -1.57 -31.75
CA GLU A 389 -3.69 -1.14 -30.44
C GLU A 389 -4.45 0.08 -29.91
N LYS A 390 -4.69 1.08 -30.76
CA LYS A 390 -5.47 2.28 -30.37
C LYS A 390 -6.85 1.89 -29.83
N LYS A 391 -7.59 1.02 -30.51
CA LYS A 391 -8.91 0.57 -30.05
C LYS A 391 -8.83 -0.28 -28.79
N LEU A 392 -7.83 -1.17 -28.67
CA LEU A 392 -7.62 -1.93 -27.44
C LEU A 392 -7.37 -1.00 -26.25
N ARG A 393 -6.59 0.08 -26.42
CA ARG A 393 -6.36 1.09 -25.37
C ARG A 393 -7.67 1.70 -24.89
N GLU A 394 -8.52 2.16 -25.81
CA GLU A 394 -9.82 2.77 -25.49
C GLU A 394 -10.73 1.82 -24.69
N VAL A 395 -10.72 0.53 -25.04
CA VAL A 395 -11.62 -0.46 -24.43
C VAL A 395 -11.11 -0.96 -23.10
N ILE A 396 -9.83 -1.26 -23.01
CA ILE A 396 -9.21 -1.71 -21.76
C ILE A 396 -9.35 -0.60 -20.72
N SER A 397 -9.11 0.67 -21.09
CA SER A 397 -9.38 1.81 -20.21
C SER A 397 -10.82 1.79 -19.70
N PHE A 398 -11.80 1.67 -20.60
CA PHE A 398 -13.22 1.65 -20.23
C PHE A 398 -13.57 0.48 -19.30
N LEU A 399 -13.07 -0.73 -19.57
CA LEU A 399 -13.33 -1.92 -18.75
C LEU A 399 -12.73 -1.77 -17.34
N LEU A 400 -11.53 -1.21 -17.24
CA LEU A 400 -10.89 -0.96 -15.95
C LEU A 400 -11.62 0.13 -15.15
N GLU A 401 -12.08 1.20 -15.80
CA GLU A 401 -12.90 2.24 -15.16
C GLU A 401 -14.23 1.71 -14.61
N GLN A 402 -14.91 0.82 -15.36
CA GLN A 402 -16.15 0.18 -14.89
C GLN A 402 -15.89 -0.67 -13.64
N LYS A 403 -14.81 -1.45 -13.64
CA LYS A 403 -14.42 -2.29 -12.49
C LYS A 403 -14.13 -1.45 -11.23
N ILE A 404 -13.51 -0.28 -11.40
CA ILE A 404 -13.23 0.66 -10.31
C ILE A 404 -14.52 1.22 -9.71
N LYS A 405 -15.57 1.43 -10.51
CA LYS A 405 -16.86 1.96 -10.03
C LYS A 405 -17.76 0.92 -9.34
N THR A 406 -17.55 -0.37 -9.61
CA THR A 406 -18.30 -1.49 -9.02
C THR A 406 -17.66 -2.11 -7.78
N ARG A 407 -16.44 -1.68 -7.44
CA ARG A 407 -15.80 -1.96 -6.15
C ARG A 407 -16.04 -0.78 -5.22
#